data_AF-A0A7D5KJH0-F1
#
_entry.id   AF-A0A7D5KJH0-F1
#
_cell.length_a   1.000
_cell.length_b   1.000
_cell.length_c   1.000
_cell.angle_alpha   90.00
_cell.angle_beta   90.00
_cell.angle_gamma   90.00
#
_symmetry.space_group_name_H-M   'P 1'
#
loop_
_entity.id
_entity.type
_entity.pdbx_description
1 polymer ?
#
loop_
_entity_poly.entity_id
_entity_poly.type
_entity_poly.pdbx_seq_one_letter_code
_entity_poly.pdbx_strand_id
1 'polypeptide(L)' 'MEAQAFLAATLAAHVGFAMFVTVHAFMTGRDAGKWPFVTLAFGLAGIAAYFFYDETSEQARI' A
#
# COMPACT_ATOMS: atom_id res chain seq x y z
N MET A 1 2.78 14.87 -11.73
CA MET A 1 2.08 13.72 -12.34
C MET A 1 2.61 12.39 -11.82
N GLU A 2 3.92 12.23 -11.61
CA GLU A 2 4.53 10.98 -11.12
C GLU A 2 4.08 10.57 -9.71
N ALA A 3 4.15 11.47 -8.73
CA ALA A 3 3.69 11.18 -7.37
C ALA A 3 2.19 10.80 -7.30
N GLN A 4 1.33 11.50 -8.06
CA GLN A 4 -0.10 11.17 -8.09
C GLN A 4 -0.36 9.79 -8.71
N ALA A 5 0.36 9.42 -9.77
CA ALA A 5 0.27 8.10 -10.37
C ALA A 5 0.79 7.01 -9.41
N PHE A 6 1.89 7.27 -8.69
CA PHE A 6 2.43 6.38 -7.67
C PHE A 6 1.44 6.17 -6.51
N LEU A 7 0.84 7.24 -5.99
CA LEU A 7 -0.18 7.18 -4.94
C LEU A 7 -1.39 6.38 -5.39
N ALA A 8 -1.89 6.63 -6.60
CA ALA A 8 -3.03 5.91 -7.16
C ALA A 8 -2.72 4.42 -7.36
N ALA A 9 -1.54 4.09 -7.91
CA ALA A 9 -1.11 2.72 -8.11
C ALA A 9 -0.92 1.98 -6.78
N THR A 10 -0.31 2.62 -5.80
CA THR A 10 -0.09 2.04 -4.46
C THR A 10 -1.41 1.79 -3.76
N LEU A 11 -2.33 2.75 -3.80
CA LEU A 11 -3.67 2.59 -3.24
C LEU A 11 -4.44 1.47 -3.93
N ALA A 12 -4.48 1.46 -5.27
CA ALA A 12 -5.17 0.44 -6.04
C ALA A 12 -4.61 -0.97 -5.77
N ALA A 13 -3.29 -1.10 -5.69
CA ALA A 13 -2.62 -2.36 -5.38
C ALA A 13 -3.00 -2.87 -3.99
N HIS A 14 -2.93 -2.03 -2.95
CA HIS A 14 -3.19 -2.48 -1.58
C HIS A 14 -4.68 -2.67 -1.29
N VAL A 15 -5.56 -1.87 -1.89
CA VAL A 15 -7.02 -2.10 -1.83
C VAL A 15 -7.38 -3.40 -2.56
N GLY A 16 -6.81 -3.62 -3.76
CA GLY A 16 -6.97 -4.86 -4.52
C GLY A 16 -6.49 -6.09 -3.73
N PHE A 17 -5.33 -6.00 -3.09
CA PHE A 17 -4.78 -7.08 -2.27
C PHE A 17 -5.62 -7.33 -1.01
N ALA A 18 -6.12 -6.28 -0.35
CA ALA A 18 -7.01 -6.42 0.80
C ALA A 18 -8.34 -7.11 0.41
N MET A 19 -8.90 -6.76 -0.75
CA MET A 19 -10.06 -7.47 -1.31
C MET A 19 -9.73 -8.92 -1.63
N PHE A 20 -8.59 -9.18 -2.27
CA PHE A 20 -8.15 -10.55 -2.61
C PHE A 20 -8.01 -11.42 -1.36
N VAL A 21 -7.34 -10.94 -0.31
CA VAL A 21 -7.18 -11.67 0.95
C VAL A 21 -8.54 -11.98 1.57
N THR A 22 -9.46 -11.01 1.55
CA THR A 22 -10.82 -11.18 2.09
C THR A 22 -11.61 -12.23 1.30
N VAL A 23 -11.60 -12.15 -0.02
CA VAL A 23 -12.28 -13.12 -0.90
C VAL A 23 -11.66 -14.52 -0.75
N HIS A 24 -10.33 -14.62 -0.72
CA HIS A 24 -9.63 -15.89 -0.54
C HIS A 24 -9.99 -16.53 0.82
N ALA A 25 -10.04 -15.74 1.89
CA ALA A 25 -10.44 -16.21 3.21
C ALA A 25 -11.89 -16.75 3.19
N PHE A 26 -12.81 -15.99 2.59
CA PHE A 26 -14.20 -16.41 2.41
C PHE A 26 -14.32 -17.72 1.61
N MET A 27 -13.63 -17.84 0.48
CA MET A 27 -13.68 -19.04 -0.38
C MET A 27 -13.02 -20.27 0.26
N THR A 28 -12.05 -20.07 1.15
CA THR A 28 -11.33 -21.17 1.82
C THR A 28 -11.87 -21.50 3.21
N GLY A 29 -12.93 -20.82 3.66
CA GLY A 29 -13.47 -20.96 5.01
C GLY A 29 -12.47 -20.60 6.12
N ARG A 30 -11.44 -19.81 5.78
CA ARG A 30 -10.45 -19.31 6.73
C ARG A 30 -10.86 -17.95 7.25
N ASP A 31 -10.43 -17.64 8.47
CA ASP A 31 -10.55 -16.29 9.01
C ASP A 31 -9.46 -15.40 8.40
N ALA A 32 -9.86 -14.28 7.79
CA ALA A 32 -8.95 -13.26 7.28
C ALA A 32 -8.24 -12.51 8.42
N GLY A 33 -8.80 -12.54 9.63
CA GLY A 33 -8.30 -11.83 10.80
C GLY A 33 -8.03 -10.37 10.50
N LYS A 34 -6.83 -9.89 10.85
CA LYS A 34 -6.41 -8.50 10.62
C LYS A 34 -5.68 -8.29 9.29
N TRP A 35 -5.48 -9.33 8.48
CA TRP A 35 -4.66 -9.27 7.26
C TRP A 35 -5.11 -8.22 6.23
N PRO A 36 -6.42 -7.99 5.99
CA PRO A 36 -6.86 -6.91 5.10
C PRO A 36 -6.41 -5.52 5.60
N PHE A 37 -6.47 -5.28 6.91
CA PHE A 37 -6.04 -4.01 7.50
C PHE A 37 -4.52 -3.85 7.52
N VAL A 38 -3.78 -4.94 7.81
CA VAL A 38 -2.32 -4.97 7.75
C VAL A 38 -1.82 -4.64 6.35
N THR A 39 -2.45 -5.20 5.32
CA THR A 39 -2.16 -4.86 3.91
C THR A 39 -2.32 -3.37 3.65
N LEU A 40 -3.43 -2.77 4.08
CA LEU A 40 -3.66 -1.33 3.90
C LEU A 40 -2.64 -0.48 4.65
N ALA A 41 -2.25 -0.89 5.86
CA ALA A 41 -1.21 -0.23 6.62
C ALA A 41 0.16 -0.28 5.92
N PHE A 42 0.51 -1.40 5.28
CA PHE A 42 1.72 -1.47 4.45
C PHE A 42 1.65 -0.55 3.23
N GLY A 43 0.48 -0.37 2.64
CA GLY A 43 0.28 0.62 1.58
C GLY A 43 0.57 2.05 2.04
N LEU A 44 0.07 2.42 3.22
CA LEU A 44 0.38 3.72 3.84
C LEU A 44 1.87 3.87 4.17
N ALA A 45 2.51 2.80 4.66
CA ALA A 45 3.94 2.81 4.94
C ALA A 45 4.78 3.00 3.65
N GLY A 46 4.38 2.37 2.54
CA GLY A 46 5.01 2.56 1.24
C GLY A 46 4.85 3.99 0.70
N ILE A 47 3.68 4.60 0.91
CA ILE A 47 3.46 6.02 0.59
C ILE A 47 4.37 6.92 1.42
N ALA A 48 4.46 6.69 2.73
CA ALA A 48 5.33 7.46 3.61
C ALA A 48 6.80 7.34 3.17
N ALA A 49 7.26 6.13 2.87
CA ALA A 49 8.62 5.89 2.40
C ALA A 49 8.94 6.63 1.09
N TYR A 50 7.99 6.72 0.16
CA TYR A 50 8.18 7.47 -1.09
C TYR A 50 8.44 8.96 -0.81
N PHE A 51 7.67 9.59 0.07
CA PHE A 51 7.87 11.01 0.41
C PHE A 51 9.18 11.25 1.16
N PHE A 52 9.52 10.41 2.15
CA PHE A 52 10.82 10.50 2.83
C PHE A 52 12.00 10.29 1.88
N TYR A 53 11.88 9.38 0.90
CA TYR A 53 12.93 9.16 -0.09
C TYR A 53 13.05 10.33 -1.06
N ASP A 54 11.93 10.90 -1.53
CA ASP A 54 11.94 12.07 -2.41
C ASP A 54 12.55 13.30 -1.73
N GLU A 55 12.17 13.60 -0.49
CA GLU A 55 12.74 14.70 0.30
C GLU A 55 14.25 14.54 0.53
N THR A 56 14.70 13.34 0.92
CA THR A 56 16.14 13.07 1.12
C THR A 56 16.93 13.15 -0.19
N SER A 57 16.33 12.80 -1.32
CA SER A 57 16.93 12.91 -2.66
C SER A 57 17.06 14.36 -3.14
N GLU A 58 16.12 15.23 -2.77
CA GLU A 58 16.16 16.66 -3.08
C GLU A 58 17.18 17.38 -2.19
N GLN A 59 17.21 17.03 -0.90
CA GLN A 59 18.13 17.60 0.08
C GLN A 59 19.61 17.22 -0.17
N ALA A 60 19.89 16.07 -0.80
CA ALA A 60 21.23 15.68 -1.21
C ALA A 60 21.73 16.36 -2.51
N ARG A 61 20.86 17.09 -3.22
CA ARG A 61 21.18 17.74 -4.51
C ARG A 61 21.62 19.20 -4.37
N ILE A 62 21.42 19.79 -3.19
CA ILE A 62 21.76 21.18 -2.84
C ILE A 62 23.10 21.27 -2.13
#